data_AF-A0A2K5ERU6-F1
#
_entry.id   AF-A0A2K5ERU6-F1
#
_cell.length_a   1.000
_cell.length_b   1.000
_cell.length_c   1.000
_cell.angle_alpha   90.00
_cell.angle_beta   90.00
_cell.angle_gamma   90.00
#
_symmetry.space_group_name_H-M   'P 1'
#
loop_
_entity.id
_entity.type
_entity.pdbx_description
1 polymer ?
#
loop_
_entity_poly.entity_id
_entity_poly.type
_entity_poly.pdbx_seq_one_letter_code
_entity_poly.pdbx_strand_id
1 'polypeptide(L)'
;MADAAPQPSKRKCKLDVDTEEKEAGVGNSTCAPVCLPFSGFRAQKVLRESARDKIIFLQGKVNEASGDGDGEDAIVILERSTFQVGQVAQLLTGSPELQLQTSNDIYNIYHLFPPRQLSDKHLQKYLQTGDDYRNITLPHLESQSLMYNTLDKKAEVDRIVFENPDPSDRFVLIPDLKWNQQQLNNLYWIAICHRRGIRSLRDLTLEHLLLLRNILHQGQEAIMQHYQMTGDHLRVYLHYLPSYYRLHVHFTALGFEAPAQCTSPGPGLRGPGSGVE
;
A
#
# COMPACT_ATOMS: atom_id res chain seq x y z
N MET A 1 -83.88 -2.71 -43.44
CA MET A 1 -83.52 -1.70 -44.45
C MET A 1 -82.63 -0.69 -43.76
N ALA A 2 -81.42 -0.44 -44.29
CA ALA A 2 -80.46 0.61 -43.83
C ALA A 2 -80.05 0.51 -42.33
N ASP A 3 -78.98 1.15 -41.84
CA ASP A 3 -77.94 1.96 -42.48
C ASP A 3 -76.57 1.75 -41.78
N ALA A 4 -75.49 2.37 -42.26
CA ALA A 4 -74.11 2.10 -41.81
C ALA A 4 -73.49 3.14 -40.85
N ALA A 5 -72.51 2.66 -40.05
CA ALA A 5 -71.51 3.43 -39.25
C ALA A 5 -72.05 4.22 -38.01
N PRO A 6 -71.21 4.61 -37.01
CA PRO A 6 -69.73 4.54 -36.90
C PRO A 6 -69.16 3.89 -35.59
N GLN A 7 -67.83 3.93 -35.39
CA GLN A 7 -67.11 3.41 -34.20
C GLN A 7 -67.36 4.23 -32.90
N PRO A 8 -67.14 3.63 -31.71
CA PRO A 8 -66.01 4.06 -30.86
C PRO A 8 -65.36 2.96 -29.96
N SER A 9 -64.53 3.38 -28.99
CA SER A 9 -63.44 2.61 -28.36
C SER A 9 -63.61 2.15 -26.88
N LYS A 10 -62.76 1.18 -26.45
CA LYS A 10 -62.22 0.92 -25.08
C LYS A 10 -63.10 0.28 -23.96
N ARG A 11 -62.77 -0.98 -23.53
CA ARG A 11 -62.22 -1.35 -22.17
C ARG A 11 -62.41 -2.85 -21.72
N LYS A 12 -61.31 -3.45 -21.18
CA LYS A 12 -61.19 -4.49 -20.10
C LYS A 12 -61.89 -5.87 -20.28
N CYS A 13 -61.50 -6.99 -19.65
CA CYS A 13 -60.46 -7.34 -18.64
C CYS A 13 -59.77 -8.70 -19.05
N LYS A 14 -58.99 -9.50 -18.28
CA LYS A 14 -58.62 -9.61 -16.85
C LYS A 14 -57.08 -9.82 -16.73
N LEU A 15 -56.62 -11.02 -16.40
CA LEU A 15 -55.26 -11.54 -16.15
C LEU A 15 -55.27 -13.04 -16.52
N ASP A 16 -54.10 -13.64 -16.80
CA ASP A 16 -53.58 -14.70 -15.94
C ASP A 16 -52.05 -14.57 -15.83
N VAL A 17 -51.48 -15.20 -14.81
CA VAL A 17 -50.11 -15.00 -14.30
C VAL A 17 -49.20 -16.10 -14.84
N ASP A 18 -47.95 -15.79 -15.17
CA ASP A 18 -46.83 -16.57 -14.66
C ASP A 18 -45.50 -15.81 -14.65
N THR A 19 -44.61 -16.26 -13.77
CA THR A 19 -43.43 -15.56 -13.27
C THR A 19 -42.18 -15.97 -14.04
N GLU A 20 -41.32 -15.02 -14.39
CA GLU A 20 -39.88 -15.30 -14.55
C GLU A 20 -39.02 -14.07 -14.26
N GLU A 21 -37.85 -14.30 -13.69
CA GLU A 21 -37.12 -13.31 -12.88
C GLU A 21 -36.13 -12.47 -13.71
N LYS A 22 -35.90 -11.22 -13.28
CA LYS A 22 -34.81 -10.39 -13.81
C LYS A 22 -33.51 -10.75 -13.11
N GLU A 23 -32.69 -11.62 -13.71
CA GLU A 23 -31.26 -11.62 -13.38
C GLU A 23 -30.60 -10.32 -13.88
N ALA A 24 -30.15 -9.50 -12.93
CA ALA A 24 -29.26 -8.39 -13.22
C ALA A 24 -27.87 -8.96 -13.51
N GLY A 25 -27.52 -9.07 -14.79
CA GLY A 25 -26.19 -9.54 -15.23
C GLY A 25 -25.07 -8.69 -14.63
N VAL A 26 -24.44 -9.19 -13.57
CA VAL A 26 -23.21 -8.64 -13.00
C VAL A 26 -22.13 -8.71 -14.08
N GLY A 27 -21.64 -7.56 -14.51
CA GLY A 27 -20.56 -7.46 -15.49
C GLY A 27 -19.28 -8.10 -14.96
N ASN A 28 -19.10 -9.38 -15.25
CA ASN A 28 -17.92 -10.14 -14.86
C ASN A 28 -16.73 -9.66 -15.71
N SER A 29 -15.99 -8.67 -15.21
CA SER A 29 -14.82 -8.10 -15.87
C SER A 29 -13.68 -9.11 -15.88
N THR A 30 -13.64 -9.94 -16.91
CA THR A 30 -12.53 -10.86 -17.19
C THR A 30 -11.25 -10.06 -17.45
N CYS A 31 -10.38 -9.94 -16.43
CA CYS A 31 -9.02 -9.44 -16.63
C CYS A 31 -8.31 -10.34 -17.66
N ALA A 32 -7.90 -9.73 -18.78
CA ALA A 32 -6.98 -10.39 -19.69
C ALA A 32 -5.65 -10.66 -18.96
N PRO A 33 -4.99 -11.80 -19.19
CA PRO A 33 -3.71 -12.09 -18.55
C PRO A 33 -2.67 -11.05 -18.95
N VAL A 34 -2.18 -10.29 -17.98
CA VAL A 34 -1.13 -9.29 -18.18
C VAL A 34 0.19 -10.01 -18.36
N CYS A 35 0.78 -9.91 -19.55
CA CYS A 35 2.14 -10.38 -19.80
C CYS A 35 3.16 -9.49 -19.10
N LEU A 36 4.32 -10.06 -18.76
CA LEU A 36 5.49 -9.26 -18.37
C LEU A 36 5.88 -8.33 -19.53
N PRO A 37 6.44 -7.13 -19.26
CA PRO A 37 6.79 -6.14 -20.30
C PRO A 37 8.03 -6.53 -21.13
N PHE A 38 8.39 -7.81 -21.15
CA PHE A 38 9.56 -8.37 -21.82
C PHE A 38 9.33 -9.85 -22.15
N SER A 39 10.07 -10.35 -23.15
CA SER A 39 9.98 -11.73 -23.65
C SER A 39 11.06 -12.61 -23.04
N GLY A 40 10.65 -13.61 -22.25
CA GLY A 40 11.54 -14.53 -21.55
C GLY A 40 12.27 -13.88 -20.36
N PHE A 41 12.79 -14.71 -19.45
CA PHE A 41 13.61 -14.26 -18.33
C PHE A 41 14.63 -15.33 -17.94
N ARG A 42 15.92 -15.02 -18.12
CA ARG A 42 17.05 -15.87 -17.70
C ARG A 42 17.68 -15.27 -16.46
N ALA A 43 17.34 -15.82 -15.29
CA ALA A 43 17.94 -15.41 -14.02
C ALA A 43 19.48 -15.58 -14.06
N GLN A 44 20.22 -14.50 -13.80
CA GLN A 44 21.68 -14.51 -13.70
C GLN A 44 22.15 -14.51 -12.25
N LYS A 45 21.49 -13.74 -11.37
CA LYS A 45 21.96 -13.52 -10.01
C LYS A 45 20.81 -13.22 -9.04
N VAL A 46 20.84 -13.83 -7.87
CA VAL A 46 20.04 -13.39 -6.71
C VAL A 46 20.74 -12.16 -6.11
N LEU A 47 20.09 -10.99 -6.17
CA LEU A 47 20.60 -9.75 -5.60
C LEU A 47 20.40 -9.70 -4.08
N ARG A 48 19.24 -10.18 -3.62
CA ARG A 48 18.85 -10.27 -2.21
C ARG A 48 17.79 -11.34 -2.05
N GLU A 49 17.86 -12.08 -0.96
CA GLU A 49 16.82 -12.98 -0.48
C GLU A 49 16.57 -12.66 1.00
N SER A 50 15.32 -12.78 1.47
CA SER A 50 15.02 -12.83 2.89
C SER A 50 13.99 -13.92 3.17
N ALA A 51 14.46 -15.04 3.73
CA ALA A 51 13.61 -16.12 4.21
C ALA A 51 12.71 -15.70 5.38
N ARG A 52 13.00 -14.58 6.08
CA ARG A 52 12.12 -13.97 7.08
C ARG A 52 10.97 -13.25 6.39
N ASP A 53 11.30 -12.28 5.54
CA ASP A 53 10.33 -11.35 4.94
C ASP A 53 9.62 -11.97 3.71
N LYS A 54 9.99 -13.20 3.33
CA LYS A 54 9.46 -13.96 2.18
C LYS A 54 9.54 -13.20 0.85
N ILE A 55 10.67 -12.53 0.64
CA ILE A 55 10.97 -11.71 -0.54
C ILE A 55 12.29 -12.14 -1.22
N ILE A 56 12.32 -12.07 -2.54
CA ILE A 56 13.52 -12.32 -3.36
C ILE A 56 13.64 -11.30 -4.50
N PHE A 57 14.88 -10.87 -4.76
CA PHE A 57 15.27 -9.93 -5.80
C PHE A 57 16.18 -10.66 -6.79
N LEU A 58 15.74 -10.79 -8.05
CA LEU A 58 16.43 -11.51 -9.11
C LEU A 58 16.88 -10.54 -10.20
N GLN A 59 18.17 -10.52 -10.52
CA GLN A 59 18.67 -9.97 -11.78
C GLN A 59 18.65 -11.07 -12.84
N GLY A 60 18.17 -10.76 -14.04
CA GLY A 60 18.20 -11.66 -15.18
C GLY A 60 18.21 -10.93 -16.51
N LYS A 61 18.49 -11.67 -17.58
CA LYS A 61 18.43 -11.18 -18.95
C LYS A 61 17.07 -11.47 -19.57
N VAL A 62 16.59 -10.54 -20.40
CA VAL A 62 15.31 -10.61 -21.11
C VAL A 62 15.49 -10.23 -22.57
N ASN A 63 14.48 -10.52 -23.40
CA ASN A 63 14.47 -10.17 -24.83
C ASN A 63 15.60 -10.82 -25.68
N GLU A 64 16.24 -11.88 -25.18
CA GLU A 64 17.41 -12.53 -25.82
C GLU A 64 17.11 -13.17 -27.19
N ALA A 65 15.84 -13.40 -27.52
CA ALA A 65 15.41 -13.93 -28.82
C ALA A 65 15.36 -12.89 -29.94
N SER A 66 15.64 -11.61 -29.66
CA SER A 66 15.41 -10.48 -30.58
C SER A 66 16.49 -10.26 -31.64
N GLY A 67 17.53 -11.09 -31.69
CA GLY A 67 18.56 -11.10 -32.73
C GLY A 67 19.79 -10.23 -32.48
N ASP A 68 19.65 -9.12 -31.74
CA ASP A 68 20.78 -8.29 -31.30
C ASP A 68 21.26 -8.63 -29.87
N GLY A 69 22.57 -8.48 -29.66
CA GLY A 69 23.35 -9.18 -28.62
C GLY A 69 22.94 -9.05 -27.14
N ASP A 70 23.24 -10.13 -26.40
CA ASP A 70 23.37 -10.28 -24.93
C ASP A 70 22.16 -9.92 -24.03
N GLY A 71 21.06 -9.43 -24.62
CA GLY A 71 19.79 -9.18 -23.93
C GLY A 71 19.79 -8.00 -22.96
N GLU A 72 18.60 -7.56 -22.60
CA GLU A 72 18.41 -6.45 -21.66
C GLU A 72 18.46 -6.95 -20.21
N ASP A 73 19.00 -6.15 -19.29
CA ASP A 73 18.98 -6.46 -17.85
C ASP A 73 17.64 -6.08 -17.21
N ALA A 74 17.00 -7.03 -16.55
CA ALA A 74 15.78 -6.84 -15.78
C ALA A 74 15.96 -7.26 -14.32
N ILE A 75 15.31 -6.52 -13.41
CA ILE A 75 15.19 -6.91 -12.01
C ILE A 75 13.74 -7.32 -11.73
N VAL A 76 13.55 -8.55 -11.28
CA VAL A 76 12.26 -9.10 -10.85
C VAL A 76 12.26 -9.24 -9.34
N ILE A 77 11.24 -8.68 -8.68
CA ILE A 77 11.05 -8.75 -7.24
C ILE A 77 9.80 -9.56 -6.97
N LEU A 78 9.92 -10.62 -6.18
CA LEU A 78 8.81 -11.49 -5.78
C LEU A 78 8.67 -11.44 -4.26
N GLU A 79 7.51 -11.04 -3.78
CA GLU A 79 7.19 -10.90 -2.35
C GLU A 79 5.90 -11.70 -2.06
N ARG A 80 5.84 -12.42 -0.94
CA ARG A 80 4.60 -13.05 -0.50
C ARG A 80 3.66 -11.99 0.09
N SER A 81 2.43 -11.96 -0.40
CA SER A 81 1.38 -11.11 0.18
C SER A 81 1.06 -11.51 1.63
N THR A 82 0.65 -10.53 2.43
CA THR A 82 0.19 -10.73 3.80
C THR A 82 -1.19 -11.39 3.84
N PHE A 83 -1.45 -12.18 4.88
CA PHE A 83 -2.76 -12.81 5.08
C PHE A 83 -3.86 -11.79 5.40
N GLN A 84 -5.03 -11.96 4.79
CA GLN A 84 -6.25 -11.27 5.20
C GLN A 84 -7.04 -12.16 6.16
N VAL A 85 -7.28 -11.69 7.39
CA VAL A 85 -7.89 -12.49 8.47
C VAL A 85 -9.23 -13.11 8.05
N GLY A 86 -10.09 -12.35 7.36
CA GLY A 86 -11.39 -12.86 6.87
C GLY A 86 -11.26 -13.99 5.84
N GLN A 87 -10.30 -13.88 4.90
CA GLN A 87 -10.04 -14.92 3.89
C GLN A 87 -9.49 -16.20 4.54
N VAL A 88 -8.57 -16.05 5.51
CA VAL A 88 -8.02 -17.20 6.25
C VAL A 88 -9.10 -17.87 7.09
N ALA A 89 -9.93 -17.11 7.79
CA ALA A 89 -11.06 -17.67 8.55
C ALA A 89 -12.01 -18.45 7.64
N GLN A 90 -12.42 -17.87 6.51
CA GLN A 90 -13.29 -18.52 5.53
C GLN A 90 -12.66 -19.81 4.96
N LEU A 91 -11.37 -19.79 4.63
CA LEU A 91 -10.64 -20.96 4.13
C LEU A 91 -10.56 -22.09 5.17
N LEU A 92 -10.33 -21.75 6.45
CA LEU A 92 -10.25 -22.72 7.55
C LEU A 92 -11.63 -23.27 7.97
N THR A 93 -12.72 -22.53 7.76
CA THR A 93 -14.09 -23.04 7.97
C THR A 93 -14.59 -23.95 6.85
N GLY A 94 -13.89 -23.99 5.72
CA GLY A 94 -14.18 -24.93 4.63
C GLY A 94 -13.48 -26.27 4.82
N SER A 95 -13.21 -26.96 3.71
CA SER A 95 -12.40 -28.19 3.66
C SER A 95 -11.12 -27.94 2.84
N PRO A 96 -10.10 -27.27 3.39
CA PRO A 96 -8.88 -26.96 2.66
C PRO A 96 -8.04 -28.22 2.38
N GLU A 97 -7.32 -28.23 1.25
CA GLU A 97 -6.36 -29.29 0.96
C GLU A 97 -5.10 -29.10 1.83
N LEU A 98 -4.87 -30.05 2.73
CA LEU A 98 -3.79 -30.06 3.71
C LEU A 98 -2.92 -31.31 3.53
N GLN A 99 -1.61 -31.11 3.42
CA GLN A 99 -0.62 -32.19 3.46
C GLN A 99 0.14 -32.12 4.79
N LEU A 100 0.06 -33.17 5.61
CA LEU A 100 0.74 -33.22 6.91
C LEU A 100 2.26 -33.27 6.70
N GLN A 101 2.97 -32.31 7.29
CA GLN A 101 4.44 -32.25 7.28
C GLN A 101 5.03 -32.91 8.52
N THR A 102 4.49 -32.63 9.71
CA THR A 102 5.00 -33.13 10.99
C THR A 102 3.88 -33.14 12.04
N SER A 103 3.88 -34.12 12.93
CA SER A 103 2.88 -34.31 13.98
C SER A 103 3.57 -34.72 15.28
N ASN A 104 3.08 -34.20 16.41
CA ASN A 104 3.30 -34.76 17.74
C ASN A 104 1.97 -34.80 18.52
N ASP A 105 2.04 -34.96 19.84
CA ASP A 105 0.89 -35.14 20.73
C ASP A 105 -0.11 -33.98 20.74
N ILE A 106 0.34 -32.74 20.50
CA ILE A 106 -0.51 -31.53 20.55
C ILE A 106 -0.32 -30.55 19.38
N TYR A 107 0.75 -30.69 18.58
CA TYR A 107 1.05 -29.83 17.44
C TYR A 107 1.09 -30.62 16.13
N ASN A 108 0.38 -30.12 15.13
CA ASN A 108 0.41 -30.63 13.76
C ASN A 108 0.76 -29.49 12.80
N ILE A 109 1.76 -29.71 11.96
CA ILE A 109 2.25 -28.77 10.95
C ILE A 109 1.84 -29.30 9.58
N TYR A 110 1.18 -28.46 8.78
CA TYR A 110 0.66 -28.81 7.46
C TYR A 110 1.18 -27.85 6.39
N HIS A 111 1.38 -28.38 5.18
CA HIS A 111 1.40 -27.58 3.96
C HIS A 111 -0.05 -27.35 3.50
N LEU A 112 -0.43 -26.08 3.38
CA LEU A 112 -1.73 -25.62 2.89
C LEU A 112 -1.56 -24.98 1.52
N PHE A 113 -2.37 -25.41 0.55
CA PHE A 113 -2.41 -24.83 -0.79
C PHE A 113 -3.70 -23.99 -0.94
N PRO A 114 -3.64 -22.66 -0.72
CA PRO A 114 -4.83 -21.82 -0.81
C PRO A 114 -5.34 -21.72 -2.26
N PRO A 115 -6.66 -21.63 -2.47
CA PRO A 115 -7.23 -21.40 -3.80
C PRO A 115 -6.77 -20.04 -4.36
N ARG A 116 -6.63 -19.97 -5.69
CA ARG A 116 -6.13 -18.77 -6.38
C ARG A 116 -7.11 -17.60 -6.29
N GLN A 117 -6.94 -16.74 -5.29
CA GLN A 117 -7.56 -15.41 -5.26
C GLN A 117 -6.54 -14.37 -5.75
N LEU A 118 -6.71 -13.94 -7.00
CA LEU A 118 -5.93 -12.84 -7.56
C LEU A 118 -6.39 -11.53 -6.93
N SER A 119 -5.44 -10.78 -6.34
CA SER A 119 -5.67 -9.40 -5.94
C SER A 119 -4.55 -8.54 -6.52
N ASP A 120 -4.83 -7.92 -7.67
CA ASP A 120 -3.86 -7.26 -8.54
C ASP A 120 -3.40 -5.90 -8.01
N LYS A 121 -2.68 -5.90 -6.89
CA LYS A 121 -2.00 -4.71 -6.35
C LYS A 121 -0.62 -5.10 -5.84
N HIS A 122 0.39 -4.29 -6.22
CA HIS A 122 1.83 -4.41 -5.97
C HIS A 122 2.65 -5.24 -6.97
N LEU A 123 2.99 -4.64 -8.12
CA LEU A 123 4.17 -5.06 -8.88
C LEU A 123 4.86 -3.90 -9.63
N GLN A 124 5.35 -2.89 -8.89
CA GLN A 124 6.47 -2.03 -9.30
C GLN A 124 6.86 -1.10 -8.14
N LYS A 125 7.83 -1.53 -7.34
CA LYS A 125 8.43 -0.69 -6.30
C LYS A 125 9.84 -1.20 -6.00
N TYR A 126 10.74 -0.30 -5.63
CA TYR A 126 12.11 -0.58 -5.15
C TYR A 126 13.18 -0.99 -6.18
N LEU A 127 13.46 -0.11 -7.15
CA LEU A 127 14.71 0.67 -7.14
C LEU A 127 14.53 1.88 -8.07
N GLN A 128 14.87 3.08 -7.60
CA GLN A 128 14.69 4.32 -8.37
C GLN A 128 15.90 5.24 -8.15
N THR A 129 16.62 5.56 -9.21
CA THR A 129 17.73 6.53 -9.17
C THR A 129 17.19 7.97 -9.04
N GLY A 130 18.09 8.93 -8.86
CA GLY A 130 17.72 10.35 -8.85
C GLY A 130 17.15 10.82 -10.20
N ASP A 131 17.64 10.25 -11.30
CA ASP A 131 17.26 10.66 -12.65
C ASP A 131 15.99 9.93 -13.12
N ASP A 132 15.78 8.67 -12.74
CA ASP A 132 14.48 7.99 -12.91
C ASP A 132 13.34 8.75 -12.23
N TYR A 133 13.61 9.31 -11.03
CA TYR A 133 12.62 10.13 -10.34
C TYR A 133 12.27 11.39 -11.16
N ARG A 134 13.27 12.11 -11.67
CA ARG A 134 13.09 13.34 -12.45
C ARG A 134 12.45 13.10 -13.82
N ASN A 135 12.85 12.04 -14.50
CA ASN A 135 12.52 11.81 -15.91
C ASN A 135 11.28 10.95 -16.13
N ILE A 136 10.92 10.10 -15.15
CA ILE A 136 9.83 9.12 -15.29
C ILE A 136 8.73 9.39 -14.25
N THR A 137 9.08 9.40 -12.96
CA THR A 137 8.06 9.47 -11.90
C THR A 137 7.50 10.87 -11.68
N LEU A 138 8.33 11.91 -11.65
CA LEU A 138 7.86 13.28 -11.44
C LEU A 138 6.87 13.73 -12.54
N PRO A 139 7.13 13.52 -13.85
CA PRO A 139 6.16 13.83 -14.90
C PRO A 139 4.86 13.02 -14.77
N HIS A 140 4.94 11.75 -14.36
CA HIS A 140 3.76 10.94 -14.12
C HIS A 140 2.92 11.48 -12.94
N LEU A 141 3.57 11.88 -11.85
CA LEU A 141 2.90 12.47 -10.68
C LEU A 141 2.29 13.84 -10.95
N GLU A 142 2.88 14.63 -11.85
CA GLU A 142 2.34 15.92 -12.29
C GLU A 142 1.20 15.76 -13.31
N SER A 143 1.23 14.69 -14.12
CA SER A 143 0.12 14.34 -15.03
C SER A 143 -1.13 13.83 -14.30
N GLN A 144 -0.95 13.18 -13.14
CA GLN A 144 -2.06 12.83 -12.26
C GLN A 144 -2.46 14.08 -11.47
N SER A 145 -3.73 14.49 -11.58
CA SER A 145 -4.28 15.59 -10.80
C SER A 145 -4.39 15.21 -9.32
N LEU A 146 -3.26 15.28 -8.60
CA LEU A 146 -3.15 14.94 -7.19
C LEU A 146 -4.22 15.69 -6.38
N MET A 147 -5.16 14.93 -5.82
CA MET A 147 -6.33 15.46 -5.12
C MET A 147 -5.92 16.22 -3.85
N TYR A 148 -5.72 17.53 -3.94
CA TYR A 148 -5.29 18.42 -2.85
C TYR A 148 -6.30 18.57 -1.68
N ASN A 149 -7.31 17.72 -1.56
CA ASN A 149 -8.56 18.02 -0.84
C ASN A 149 -8.53 17.96 0.70
N THR A 150 -7.45 17.50 1.35
CA THR A 150 -7.55 16.94 2.72
C THR A 150 -6.98 17.78 3.88
N LEU A 151 -6.66 19.08 3.73
CA LEU A 151 -6.29 19.92 4.90
C LEU A 151 -6.87 21.36 4.93
N ASP A 152 -7.87 21.68 4.12
CA ASP A 152 -8.57 22.98 4.20
C ASP A 152 -9.66 22.97 5.32
N LYS A 153 -9.39 22.32 6.45
CA LYS A 153 -10.26 22.16 7.65
C LYS A 153 -11.71 21.68 7.37
N LYS A 154 -11.94 20.98 6.26
CA LYS A 154 -13.27 20.44 5.86
C LYS A 154 -13.50 18.96 6.21
N ALA A 155 -12.44 18.25 6.59
CA ALA A 155 -12.50 16.84 6.99
C ALA A 155 -11.49 16.60 8.13
N GLU A 156 -11.79 15.62 8.99
CA GLU A 156 -10.92 15.12 10.08
C GLU A 156 -10.47 16.12 11.15
N VAL A 157 -11.04 17.34 11.20
CA VAL A 157 -10.72 18.34 12.24
C VAL A 157 -10.94 17.79 13.65
N ASP A 158 -12.02 17.04 13.86
CA ASP A 158 -12.39 16.44 15.15
C ASP A 158 -11.43 15.31 15.59
N ARG A 159 -10.50 14.88 14.71
CA ARG A 159 -9.48 13.87 14.97
C ARG A 159 -8.08 14.46 15.22
N ILE A 160 -7.94 15.79 15.17
CA ILE A 160 -6.69 16.50 15.46
C ILE A 160 -6.40 16.42 16.95
N VAL A 161 -5.30 15.77 17.31
CA VAL A 161 -4.84 15.65 18.70
C VAL A 161 -3.82 16.73 19.03
N PHE A 162 -2.97 17.10 18.06
CA PHE A 162 -2.04 18.21 18.18
C PHE A 162 -1.92 18.97 16.85
N GLU A 163 -1.78 20.29 16.91
CA GLU A 163 -1.51 21.16 15.77
C GLU A 163 -0.41 22.18 16.16
N ASN A 164 0.71 22.19 15.42
CA ASN A 164 1.70 23.26 15.54
C ASN A 164 1.16 24.51 14.81
N PRO A 165 1.10 25.70 15.42
CA PRO A 165 0.49 26.88 14.81
C PRO A 165 1.36 27.60 13.76
N ASP A 166 2.65 27.27 13.60
CA ASP A 166 3.60 28.04 12.80
C ASP A 166 3.26 28.11 11.30
N PRO A 167 3.15 29.29 10.66
CA PRO A 167 2.74 29.38 9.26
C PRO A 167 3.59 28.60 8.24
N SER A 168 4.87 28.36 8.52
CA SER A 168 5.83 27.72 7.62
C SER A 168 6.07 26.24 7.98
N ASP A 169 6.13 25.94 9.28
CA ASP A 169 6.46 24.61 9.82
C ASP A 169 5.28 23.89 10.49
N ARG A 170 4.05 24.39 10.32
CA ARG A 170 2.82 23.75 10.83
C ARG A 170 2.64 22.34 10.29
N PHE A 171 2.26 21.47 11.20
CA PHE A 171 1.76 20.13 10.95
C PHE A 171 0.61 19.84 11.91
N VAL A 172 -0.24 18.89 11.52
CA VAL A 172 -1.25 18.29 12.39
C VAL A 172 -0.88 16.85 12.69
N LEU A 173 -1.29 16.37 13.85
CA LEU A 173 -1.04 15.01 14.33
C LEU A 173 -2.39 14.34 14.62
N ILE A 174 -2.64 13.24 13.92
CA ILE A 174 -3.92 12.51 13.96
C ILE A 174 -3.68 11.00 14.15
N PRO A 175 -4.61 10.25 14.77
CA PRO A 175 -4.59 8.79 14.73
C PRO A 175 -4.78 8.27 13.29
N ASP A 176 -3.98 7.29 12.87
CA ASP A 176 -4.13 6.68 11.53
C ASP A 176 -5.50 5.99 11.41
N LEU A 177 -6.09 5.98 10.21
CA LEU A 177 -7.37 5.33 9.92
C LEU A 177 -7.38 3.83 10.23
N LYS A 178 -6.22 3.17 10.26
CA LYS A 178 -6.06 1.73 10.54
C LYS A 178 -6.07 1.41 12.04
N TRP A 179 -6.05 2.41 12.93
CA TRP A 179 -5.96 2.20 14.37
C TRP A 179 -7.26 2.58 15.08
N ASN A 180 -7.81 1.63 15.85
CA ASN A 180 -9.07 1.77 16.57
C ASN A 180 -8.93 2.43 17.96
N GLN A 181 -7.71 2.84 18.34
CA GLN A 181 -7.39 3.50 19.61
C GLN A 181 -7.71 2.67 20.87
N GLN A 182 -7.98 1.37 20.75
CA GLN A 182 -8.34 0.51 21.89
C GLN A 182 -7.14 -0.05 22.65
N GLN A 183 -5.99 -0.19 21.99
CA GLN A 183 -4.78 -0.79 22.56
C GLN A 183 -3.55 0.01 22.13
N LEU A 184 -2.54 0.08 23.01
CA LEU A 184 -1.28 0.80 22.73
C LEU A 184 -0.24 -0.07 22.00
N ASN A 185 -0.41 -1.40 22.02
CA ASN A 185 0.46 -2.36 21.33
C ASN A 185 0.50 -2.17 19.81
N ASN A 186 -0.55 -1.59 19.23
CA ASN A 186 -0.69 -1.27 17.81
C ASN A 186 -0.89 0.24 17.58
N LEU A 187 -0.40 1.09 18.51
CA LEU A 187 -0.46 2.55 18.37
C LEU A 187 0.06 2.98 17.00
N TYR A 188 -0.73 3.80 16.31
CA TYR A 188 -0.42 4.33 15.00
C TYR A 188 -0.98 5.76 14.86
N TRP A 189 -0.08 6.73 14.87
CA TRP A 189 -0.35 8.14 14.58
C TRP A 189 0.38 8.57 13.31
N ILE A 190 -0.13 9.62 12.67
CA ILE A 190 0.44 10.23 11.48
C ILE A 190 0.49 11.75 11.63
N ALA A 191 1.67 12.33 11.44
CA ALA A 191 1.86 13.77 11.33
C ALA A 191 1.77 14.18 9.85
N ILE A 192 0.95 15.19 9.52
CA ILE A 192 0.75 15.67 8.14
C ILE A 192 1.12 17.14 8.06
N CYS A 193 2.02 17.48 7.14
CA CYS A 193 2.55 18.83 7.01
C CYS A 193 1.56 19.77 6.28
N HIS A 194 1.39 20.99 6.79
CA HIS A 194 0.57 22.00 6.10
C HIS A 194 1.29 22.62 4.90
N ARG A 195 2.62 22.81 4.97
CA ARG A 195 3.45 23.32 3.85
C ARG A 195 3.19 22.50 2.59
N ARG A 196 2.65 23.16 1.56
CA ARG A 196 2.38 22.57 0.24
C ARG A 196 3.70 22.43 -0.54
N GLY A 197 3.73 21.54 -1.54
CA GLY A 197 4.89 21.35 -2.42
C GLY A 197 5.90 20.27 -1.98
N ILE A 198 5.83 19.77 -0.75
CA ILE A 198 6.66 18.65 -0.29
C ILE A 198 5.90 17.34 -0.50
N ARG A 199 6.26 16.55 -1.52
CA ARG A 199 5.51 15.36 -1.95
C ARG A 199 6.07 14.07 -1.37
N SER A 200 7.39 13.98 -1.22
CA SER A 200 8.11 12.79 -0.71
C SER A 200 9.49 13.15 -0.16
N LEU A 201 10.29 12.15 0.24
CA LEU A 201 11.70 12.33 0.62
C LEU A 201 12.54 13.06 -0.44
N ARG A 202 12.18 13.01 -1.73
CA ARG A 202 12.93 13.68 -2.82
C ARG A 202 12.85 15.20 -2.78
N ASP A 203 11.82 15.76 -2.14
CA ASP A 203 11.64 17.20 -2.01
C ASP A 203 12.28 17.76 -0.72
N LEU A 204 12.85 16.90 0.14
CA LEU A 204 13.47 17.33 1.38
C LEU A 204 14.84 17.96 1.12
N THR A 205 14.98 19.20 1.59
CA THR A 205 16.19 20.01 1.57
C THR A 205 16.53 20.50 2.99
N LEU A 206 17.68 21.18 3.15
CA LEU A 206 18.08 21.77 4.43
C LEU A 206 17.04 22.75 5.02
N GLU A 207 16.25 23.41 4.18
CA GLU A 207 15.15 24.30 4.62
C GLU A 207 14.09 23.60 5.47
N HIS A 208 13.95 22.29 5.32
CA HIS A 208 12.91 21.49 5.96
C HIS A 208 13.36 20.90 7.31
N LEU A 209 14.60 21.16 7.75
CA LEU A 209 15.14 20.61 8.98
C LEU A 209 14.37 21.06 10.23
N LEU A 210 13.83 22.28 10.26
CA LEU A 210 13.07 22.79 11.40
C LEU A 210 11.70 22.11 11.50
N LEU A 211 10.93 22.06 10.41
CA LEU A 211 9.72 21.24 10.25
C LEU A 211 9.93 19.79 10.73
N LEU A 212 10.97 19.11 10.24
CA LEU A 212 11.24 17.70 10.60
C LEU A 212 11.57 17.51 12.09
N ARG A 213 12.34 18.44 12.69
CA ARG A 213 12.64 18.44 14.14
C ARG A 213 11.39 18.72 14.98
N ASN A 214 10.56 19.67 14.55
CA ASN A 214 9.31 20.01 15.21
C ASN A 214 8.36 18.81 15.20
N ILE A 215 8.18 18.14 14.04
CA ILE A 215 7.38 16.92 13.93
C ILE A 215 7.89 15.85 14.89
N LEU A 216 9.20 15.56 14.90
CA LEU A 216 9.76 14.53 15.76
C LEU A 216 9.54 14.84 17.25
N HIS A 217 10.02 16.00 17.72
CA HIS A 217 10.01 16.33 19.14
C HIS A 217 8.59 16.58 19.67
N GLN A 218 7.81 17.45 19.01
CA GLN A 218 6.45 17.78 19.46
C GLN A 218 5.49 16.62 19.22
N GLY A 219 5.73 15.78 18.20
CA GLY A 219 4.97 14.55 17.99
C GLY A 219 5.20 13.52 19.10
N GLN A 220 6.46 13.31 19.51
CA GLN A 220 6.79 12.47 20.66
C GLN A 220 6.22 13.05 21.98
N GLU A 221 6.32 14.37 22.18
CA GLU A 221 5.77 15.04 23.36
C GLU A 221 4.25 14.90 23.44
N ALA A 222 3.52 15.11 22.34
CA ALA A 222 2.07 14.93 22.29
C ALA A 222 1.67 13.47 22.59
N ILE A 223 2.37 12.47 22.03
CA ILE A 223 2.11 11.05 22.32
C ILE A 223 2.38 10.74 23.81
N MET A 224 3.45 11.29 24.37
CA MET A 224 3.79 11.14 25.79
C MET A 224 2.74 11.78 26.70
N GLN A 225 2.23 12.97 26.37
CA GLN A 225 1.17 13.62 27.13
C GLN A 225 -0.15 12.81 27.07
N HIS A 226 -0.53 12.32 25.89
CA HIS A 226 -1.79 11.60 25.69
C HIS A 226 -1.81 10.15 26.21
N TYR A 227 -0.75 9.38 26.01
CA TYR A 227 -0.72 7.94 26.33
C TYR A 227 0.41 7.53 27.29
N GLN A 228 1.16 8.49 27.84
CA GLN A 228 2.27 8.24 28.76
C GLN A 228 3.36 7.31 28.15
N MET A 229 3.42 7.25 26.82
CA MET A 229 4.39 6.46 26.06
C MET A 229 5.59 7.33 25.69
N THR A 230 6.78 6.93 26.12
CA THR A 230 8.02 7.67 25.87
C THR A 230 8.58 7.42 24.47
N GLY A 231 9.41 8.35 23.98
CA GLY A 231 9.88 8.36 22.59
C GLY A 231 10.75 7.17 22.17
N ASP A 232 11.35 6.45 23.12
CA ASP A 232 12.10 5.19 22.95
C ASP A 232 11.20 3.98 22.66
N HIS A 233 9.92 4.05 23.03
CA HIS A 233 8.90 3.04 22.70
C HIS A 233 8.24 3.31 21.34
N LEU A 234 8.68 4.33 20.60
CA LEU A 234 8.14 4.73 19.31
C LEU A 234 9.14 4.50 18.17
N ARG A 235 8.65 3.93 17.07
CA ARG A 235 9.30 3.95 15.76
C ARG A 235 8.72 5.12 14.96
N VAL A 236 9.56 6.08 14.58
CA VAL A 236 9.18 7.28 13.81
C VAL A 236 9.84 7.24 12.44
N TYR A 237 9.06 7.30 11.35
CA TYR A 237 9.57 7.03 10.00
C TYR A 237 8.73 7.63 8.87
N LEU A 238 9.26 7.62 7.64
CA LEU A 238 8.58 8.07 6.42
C LEU A 238 8.55 6.95 5.38
N HIS A 239 7.55 6.96 4.50
CA HIS A 239 7.46 6.03 3.38
C HIS A 239 8.13 6.56 2.11
N TYR A 240 8.78 5.66 1.36
CA TYR A 240 9.28 5.92 0.02
C TYR A 240 9.05 4.72 -0.92
N LEU A 241 8.22 4.79 -1.96
CA LEU A 241 7.24 5.83 -2.29
C LEU A 241 6.13 5.95 -1.22
N PRO A 242 5.58 7.15 -0.97
CA PRO A 242 4.45 7.34 -0.06
C PRO A 242 3.12 6.86 -0.66
N SER A 243 2.11 6.61 0.19
CA SER A 243 0.76 6.25 -0.27
C SER A 243 -0.04 7.44 -0.81
N TYR A 244 0.34 8.66 -0.42
CA TYR A 244 -0.20 9.92 -0.91
C TYR A 244 0.93 10.96 -0.93
N TYR A 245 1.03 11.73 -2.01
CA TYR A 245 2.19 12.60 -2.30
C TYR A 245 2.10 13.96 -1.60
N ARG A 246 2.12 13.89 -0.26
CA ARG A 246 2.28 15.00 0.67
C ARG A 246 3.09 14.52 1.86
N LEU A 247 4.06 15.31 2.31
CA LEU A 247 4.94 14.93 3.41
C LEU A 247 4.13 14.57 4.68
N HIS A 248 4.30 13.33 5.12
CA HIS A 248 3.73 12.81 6.34
C HIS A 248 4.70 11.85 7.03
N VAL A 249 4.64 11.81 8.35
CA VAL A 249 5.53 11.02 9.22
C VAL A 249 4.69 10.07 10.06
N HIS A 250 5.06 8.80 10.08
CA HIS A 250 4.39 7.74 10.83
C HIS A 250 5.02 7.60 12.21
N PHE A 251 4.18 7.49 13.24
CA PHE A 251 4.55 7.20 14.62
C PHE A 251 3.85 5.90 15.02
N THR A 252 4.62 4.83 15.23
CA THR A 252 4.08 3.53 15.62
C THR A 252 4.74 3.01 16.89
N ALA A 253 4.03 2.24 17.72
CA ALA A 253 4.67 1.50 18.80
C ALA A 253 5.83 0.63 18.28
N LEU A 254 6.95 0.57 19.00
CA LEU A 254 8.16 -0.12 18.57
C LEU A 254 7.92 -1.64 18.35
N GLY A 255 7.09 -2.24 19.19
CA GLY A 255 6.67 -3.64 19.09
C GLY A 255 5.59 -3.91 18.02
N PHE A 256 5.07 -2.89 17.34
CA PHE A 256 4.11 -3.06 16.26
C PHE A 256 4.83 -3.24 14.92
N GLU A 257 4.65 -4.39 14.27
CA GLU A 257 5.08 -4.64 12.90
C GLU A 257 4.05 -4.09 11.90
N ALA A 258 4.12 -2.78 11.63
CA ALA A 258 3.25 -2.11 10.68
C ALA A 258 3.59 -2.50 9.22
N PRO A 259 2.61 -2.58 8.28
CA PRO A 259 2.79 -3.23 6.97
C PRO A 259 3.76 -2.59 5.96
N ALA A 260 4.57 -1.62 6.35
CA ALA A 260 5.44 -0.84 5.47
C ALA A 260 6.84 -0.57 6.08
N GLN A 261 7.25 -1.35 7.08
CA GLN A 261 8.48 -1.13 7.86
C GLN A 261 9.78 -1.64 7.22
N CYS A 262 9.75 -2.08 5.95
CA CYS A 262 10.91 -2.60 5.24
C CYS A 262 11.97 -1.52 4.93
N THR A 263 12.82 -1.19 5.89
CA THR A 263 14.06 -0.46 5.64
C THR A 263 15.12 -1.39 5.04
N SER A 264 15.67 -1.01 3.89
CA SER A 264 16.88 -1.64 3.37
C SER A 264 18.08 -1.21 4.23
N PRO A 265 18.97 -2.11 4.68
CA PRO A 265 20.19 -1.70 5.38
C PRO A 265 21.05 -0.85 4.43
N GLY A 266 21.34 0.38 4.85
CA GLY A 266 22.27 1.24 4.11
C GLY A 266 23.70 0.70 4.18
N PRO A 267 24.57 1.00 3.19
CA PRO A 267 25.96 0.60 3.24
C PRO A 267 26.64 1.26 4.44
N GLY A 268 27.18 0.44 5.34
CA GLY A 268 27.89 0.92 6.52
C GLY A 268 29.11 1.75 6.13
N LEU A 269 29.12 3.02 6.56
CA LEU A 269 30.28 3.88 6.44
C LEU A 269 31.41 3.35 7.32
N ARG A 270 32.28 2.49 6.75
CA ARG A 270 33.62 2.30 7.30
C ARG A 270 34.35 3.63 7.15
N GLY A 271 34.62 4.29 8.27
CA GLY A 271 35.54 5.42 8.29
C GLY A 271 36.93 5.00 7.77
N PRO A 272 37.70 5.92 7.17
CA PRO A 272 39.06 5.62 6.76
C PRO A 272 39.88 5.23 7.99
N GLY A 273 40.52 4.07 7.94
CA GLY A 273 41.45 3.65 8.98
C GLY A 273 42.64 4.59 9.00
N SER A 274 42.75 5.42 10.03
CA SER A 274 43.93 6.23 10.30
C SER A 274 45.08 5.31 10.71
N GLY A 275 46.08 5.16 9.84
CA GLY A 275 47.33 4.50 10.18
C GLY A 275 48.31 5.49 10.83
N VAL A 276 48.43 5.42 12.15
CA VAL A 276 49.56 5.78 13.04
C VAL A 276 49.23 4.99 14.34
N GLU A 277 50.08 4.18 14.96
CA GLU A 277 51.55 4.00 14.91
C GLU A 277 51.89 2.50 14.90
#